data_AF-A0AAD9BU13-F1
#
_entry.id   AF-A0AAD9BU13-F1
#
_cell.length_a   1.000
_cell.length_b   1.000
_cell.length_c   1.000
_cell.angle_alpha   90.00
_cell.angle_beta   90.00
_cell.angle_gamma   90.00
#
_symmetry.space_group_name_H-M   'P 1'
#
loop_
_entity.id
_entity.type
_entity.pdbx_description
1 polymer ?
#
loop_
_entity_poly.entity_id
_entity_poly.type
_entity_poly.pdbx_seq_one_letter_code
_entity_poly.pdbx_strand_id
1 'polypeptide(L)' 'MGPKTAKMADTEFVWLGMRYTCTLDLWFWVIDRLVCYDNWAQQEKTRQVHCGMATVMERDGEWYKKADNEKFNFICAK' A
#
# COMPACT_ATOMS: atom_id res chain seq x y z
N MET A 1 -18.09 -19.49 10.64
CA MET A 1 -17.29 -18.76 9.62
C MET A 1 -15.83 -18.92 9.99
N GLY A 2 -15.06 -19.69 9.22
CA GLY A 2 -13.61 -19.84 9.46
C GLY A 2 -12.84 -18.60 9.00
N PRO A 3 -11.63 -18.37 9.51
CA PRO A 3 -10.75 -17.31 9.02
C PRO A 3 -10.50 -17.51 7.52
N LYS A 4 -10.74 -16.47 6.73
CA LYS A 4 -10.39 -16.46 5.31
C LYS A 4 -8.93 -16.03 5.17
N THR A 5 -8.07 -16.95 4.79
CA THR A 5 -6.67 -16.66 4.46
C THR A 5 -6.60 -16.08 3.04
N ALA A 6 -5.74 -15.09 2.83
CA ALA A 6 -5.44 -14.60 1.49
C ALA A 6 -4.86 -15.74 0.64
N LYS A 7 -5.28 -15.87 -0.62
CA LYS A 7 -4.63 -16.79 -1.57
C LYS A 7 -3.20 -16.28 -1.79
N MET A 8 -2.16 -17.11 -1.81
CA MET A 8 -0.76 -16.65 -1.93
C MET A 8 -0.23 -15.86 -0.70
N ALA A 9 -0.59 -16.26 0.52
CA ALA A 9 -0.13 -15.61 1.77
C ALA A 9 1.41 -15.57 1.97
N ASP A 10 2.16 -16.25 1.11
CA ASP A 10 3.63 -16.24 1.09
C ASP A 10 4.22 -15.09 0.25
N THR A 11 3.40 -14.26 -0.39
CA THR A 11 3.89 -13.06 -1.09
C THR A 11 4.53 -12.10 -0.08
N GLU A 12 5.72 -11.60 -0.41
CA GLU A 12 6.50 -10.67 0.42
C GLU A 12 5.72 -9.40 0.79
N PHE A 13 4.81 -8.99 -0.10
CA PHE A 13 4.04 -7.76 0.01
C PHE A 13 2.53 -8.01 -0.08
N VAL A 14 1.78 -7.15 0.59
CA VAL A 14 0.33 -7.02 0.46
C VAL A 14 -0.06 -5.57 0.18
N TRP A 15 -1.03 -5.35 -0.70
CA TRP A 15 -1.58 -4.04 -1.01
C TRP A 15 -2.31 -3.45 0.20
N LEU A 16 -2.01 -2.19 0.45
CA LEU A 16 -2.81 -1.29 1.27
C LEU A 16 -3.73 -0.46 0.38
N GLY A 17 -4.82 0.04 0.94
CA GLY A 17 -5.78 0.90 0.24
C GLY A 17 -5.29 2.33 0.04
N MET A 18 -4.00 2.57 -0.21
CA MET A 18 -3.41 3.89 -0.38
C MET A 18 -2.74 4.02 -1.76
N ARG A 19 -3.07 5.09 -2.49
CA ARG A 19 -2.60 5.34 -3.86
C ARG A 19 -2.18 6.80 -4.04
N TYR A 20 -1.13 7.01 -4.83
CA TYR A 20 -0.68 8.35 -5.20
C TYR A 20 -1.44 8.87 -6.43
N THR A 21 -1.92 10.12 -6.35
CA THR A 21 -2.67 10.78 -7.42
C THR A 21 -1.89 11.98 -7.95
N CYS A 22 -1.35 11.88 -9.17
CA CYS A 22 -0.50 12.91 -9.77
C CYS A 22 -1.19 14.26 -9.99
N THR A 23 -2.47 14.28 -10.33
CA THR A 23 -3.20 15.53 -10.55
C THR A 23 -3.32 16.37 -9.29
N LEU A 24 -3.19 15.74 -8.12
CA LEU A 24 -3.30 16.37 -6.81
C LEU A 24 -1.97 16.39 -6.04
N ASP A 25 -0.93 15.72 -6.55
CA ASP A 25 0.37 15.52 -5.89
C ASP A 25 0.27 14.99 -4.43
N LEU A 26 -0.69 14.09 -4.19
CA LEU A 26 -1.04 13.62 -2.84
C LEU A 26 -1.36 12.12 -2.79
N TRP A 27 -1.15 11.52 -1.62
CA TRP A 27 -1.56 10.16 -1.28
C TRP A 27 -2.96 10.17 -0.66
N PHE A 28 -3.84 9.29 -1.16
CA PHE A 28 -5.20 9.11 -0.63
C PHE A 28 -5.39 7.68 -0.15
N TRP A 29 -6.01 7.54 1.03
CA TRP A 29 -6.69 6.30 1.38
C TRP A 29 -7.98 6.20 0.57
N VAL A 30 -8.32 5.00 0.11
CA VAL A 30 -9.53 4.70 -0.69
C VAL A 30 -10.84 5.00 0.07
N ILE A 31 -10.77 5.36 1.35
CA ILE A 31 -11.93 5.69 2.22
C ILE A 31 -12.03 7.19 2.57
N ASP A 32 -11.44 8.08 1.78
CA ASP A 32 -11.46 9.55 1.97
C ASP A 32 -11.02 10.02 3.38
N ARG A 33 -10.17 9.23 4.04
CA ARG A 33 -9.57 9.59 5.33
C ARG A 33 -8.15 10.11 5.14
N LEU A 34 -7.79 11.11 5.93
CA LEU A 34 -6.42 11.61 6.03
C LEU A 34 -5.51 10.57 6.72
N VAL A 35 -4.26 10.50 6.26
CA VAL A 35 -3.22 9.63 6.84
C VAL A 35 -2.79 10.22 8.19
N CYS A 36 -3.19 9.61 9.30
CA CYS A 36 -2.75 10.02 10.65
C CYS A 36 -1.52 9.25 11.16
N TYR A 37 -1.14 8.18 10.44
CA TYR A 37 -0.02 7.32 10.75
C TYR A 37 0.61 6.85 9.44
N ASP A 38 1.93 6.88 9.37
CA ASP A 38 2.70 6.26 8.30
C ASP A 38 3.83 5.40 8.85
N ASN A 39 4.15 4.34 8.12
CA ASN A 39 5.25 3.42 8.45
C ASN A 39 6.17 3.20 7.24
N TRP A 40 6.48 4.26 6.50
CA TRP A 40 7.34 4.17 5.33
C TRP A 40 8.73 3.64 5.71
N ALA A 41 9.18 2.61 4.99
CA ALA A 41 10.55 2.14 5.08
C ALA A 41 11.52 3.31 4.86
N GLN A 42 12.67 3.31 5.53
CA GLN A 42 13.59 4.45 5.49
C GLN A 42 14.02 4.82 4.06
N GLN A 43 14.20 3.81 3.20
CA GLN A 43 14.54 3.99 1.77
C GLN A 43 13.42 4.64 0.94
N GLU A 44 12.17 4.54 1.39
CA GLU A 44 11.00 5.02 0.67
C GLU A 44 10.71 6.49 0.97
N LYS A 45 11.21 7.03 2.09
CA LYS A 45 10.99 8.44 2.50
C LYS A 45 11.52 9.45 1.49
N THR A 46 12.65 9.16 0.84
CA THR A 46 13.28 10.03 -0.17
C THR A 46 13.05 9.56 -1.60
N ARG A 47 12.40 8.41 -1.79
CA ARG A 47 12.15 7.84 -3.12
C ARG A 47 11.16 8.73 -3.89
N GLN A 48 11.56 9.12 -5.10
CA GLN A 48 10.70 9.86 -6.02
C GLN A 48 9.42 9.07 -6.29
N VAL A 49 8.30 9.78 -6.35
CA VAL A 49 6.98 9.21 -6.62
C VAL A 49 6.60 9.53 -8.05
N HIS A 50 6.01 8.55 -8.73
CA HIS A 50 5.51 8.69 -10.10
C HIS A 50 4.02 8.34 -10.15
N CYS A 51 3.36 8.72 -11.24
CA CYS A 51 1.99 8.31 -11.48
C CYS A 51 1.89 6.79 -11.56
N GLY A 52 0.79 6.24 -11.02
CA GLY A 52 0.58 4.80 -10.96
C GLY A 52 1.39 4.11 -9.86
N MET A 53 1.74 4.82 -8.78
CA MET A 53 2.31 4.22 -7.58
C MET A 53 1.23 3.98 -6.53
N ALA A 54 1.32 2.83 -5.86
CA ALA A 54 0.45 2.44 -4.76
C ALA A 54 1.30 1.89 -3.59
N THR A 55 0.68 1.79 -2.42
CA THR A 55 1.37 1.37 -1.20
C THR A 55 1.17 -0.12 -0.94
N VAL A 56 2.29 -0.82 -0.72
CA VAL A 56 2.29 -2.16 -0.17
C VAL A 56 2.88 -2.17 1.24
N MET A 57 2.52 -3.18 2.01
CA MET A 57 3.08 -3.49 3.33
C MET A 57 3.87 -4.79 3.25
N GLU A 58 5.08 -4.79 3.81
CA GLU A 58 5.89 -5.99 4.03
C GLU A 58 5.44 -6.74 5.31
N ARG A 59 5.93 -7.95 5.53
CA ARG A 59 5.62 -8.78 6.72
C ARG A 59 5.88 -8.07 8.06
N ASP A 60 6.90 -7.23 8.13
CA ASP A 60 7.27 -6.49 9.35
C ASP A 60 6.49 -5.18 9.51
N GLY A 61 5.55 -4.90 8.60
CA GLY A 61 4.65 -3.76 8.67
C GLY A 61 5.18 -2.49 8.01
N GLU A 62 6.42 -2.48 7.50
CA GLU A 62 6.99 -1.37 6.75
C GLU A 62 6.31 -1.18 5.38
N TRP A 63 6.20 0.07 4.95
CA TRP A 63 5.49 0.44 3.74
C TRP A 63 6.43 0.78 2.60
N TYR A 64 6.05 0.32 1.41
CA TYR A 64 6.80 0.48 0.18
C TYR A 64 5.95 1.01 -0.96
N LYS A 65 6.58 1.74 -1.88
CA LYS A 65 5.96 2.22 -3.11
C LYS A 65 6.18 1.19 -4.22
N LYS A 66 5.09 0.73 -4.84
CA LYS A 66 5.10 -0.23 -5.97
C LYS A 66 4.24 0.28 -7.11
N ALA A 67 4.51 -0.19 -8.32
CA ALA A 67 3.68 0.15 -9.46
C ALA A 67 2.30 -0.51 -9.32
N ASP A 68 1.22 0.23 -9.59
CA ASP A 68 -0.17 -0.21 -9.38
C ASP A 68 -0.63 -1.31 -10.35
N ASN A 69 0.22 -1.65 -11.33
CA ASN A 69 0.04 -2.78 -12.23
C ASN A 69 0.67 -4.10 -11.72
N GLU A 70 1.41 -4.06 -10.61
CA GLU A 70 1.95 -5.26 -9.97
C GLU A 70 0.84 -6.09 -9.29
N LYS A 71 1.04 -7.41 -9.19
CA LYS A 71 0.05 -8.33 -8.63
C LYS A 71 0.48 -8.82 -7.25
N PHE A 72 -0.16 -8.28 -6.22
CA PHE A 72 -0.04 -8.73 -4.83
C PHE A 72 -1.43 -9.06 -4.26
N ASN A 73 -1.43 -9.73 -3.12
CA ASN A 73 -2.65 -9.83 -2.31
C ASN A 73 -3.02 -8.49 -1.70
N PHE A 74 -4.23 -8.38 -1.16
CA PHE A 74 -4.70 -7.15 -0.54
C PHE A 74 -5.41 -7.45 0.77
N ILE A 75 -5.38 -6.46 1.67
CA ILE A 75 -6.14 -6.48 2.93
C ILE A 75 -7.36 -5.57 2.77
N CYS A 76 -8.52 -6.05 3.21
CA CYS A 76 -9.73 -5.24 3.31
C CYS A 76 -10.01 -4.89 4.77
N ALA A 77 -10.41 -3.64 5.01
CA ALA A 77 -11.04 -3.20 6.25
C ALA A 77 -12.51 -2.84 5.96
N LYS A 78 -13.37 -2.95 6.98
CA LYS A 78 -14.81 -2.64 6.88
C LYS A 78 -15.08 -1.20 7.30
#